data_AF-A0A8X7BD15-F1
#
_entry.id   AF-A0A8X7BD15-F1
#
_cell.length_a   1.000
_cell.length_b   1.000
_cell.length_c   1.000
_cell.angle_alpha   90.00
_cell.angle_beta   90.00
_cell.angle_gamma   90.00
#
_symmetry.space_group_name_H-M   'P 1'
#
loop_
_entity.id
_entity.type
_entity.pdbx_description
1 polymer ?
#
loop_
_entity_poly.entity_id
_entity_poly.type
_entity_poly.pdbx_seq_one_letter_code
_entity_poly.pdbx_strand_id
1 'polypeptide(L)'
;MKTAIYASLMHCSSTDKKPMHGKCPEGESSWCFYKRAIAKGETPGSHSSIKTYLSPQVVEKIMPVYQRLASDLILERCVAGKTQNSNESLHSCI
;
A
#
# COMPACT_ATOMS: atom_id res chain seq x y z
N MET A 1 -7.11 1.81 -8.58
CA MET A 1 -5.67 1.57 -8.32
C MET A 1 -5.03 2.63 -7.42
N LYS A 2 -5.19 3.95 -7.68
CA LYS A 2 -4.58 5.03 -6.86
C LYS A 2 -4.75 4.85 -5.36
N THR A 3 -5.97 4.63 -4.88
CA THR A 3 -6.26 4.45 -3.45
C THR A 3 -5.48 3.28 -2.85
N ALA A 4 -5.42 2.14 -3.55
CA ALA A 4 -4.69 0.96 -3.10
C ALA A 4 -3.18 1.18 -3.05
N ILE A 5 -2.62 1.95 -4.01
CA ILE A 5 -1.21 2.35 -4.01
C ILE A 5 -0.90 3.18 -2.78
N TYR A 6 -1.69 4.20 -2.46
CA TYR A 6 -1.47 4.99 -1.24
C TYR A 6 -1.78 4.20 0.03
N ALA A 7 -2.65 3.19 -0.02
CA ALA A 7 -2.99 2.38 1.14
C ALA A 7 -1.76 1.69 1.73
N SER A 8 -0.87 1.15 0.90
CA SER A 8 0.34 0.48 1.41
C SER A 8 1.30 1.47 2.08
N LEU A 9 1.54 2.64 1.49
CA LEU A 9 2.39 3.67 2.10
C LEU A 9 1.85 4.14 3.44
N MET A 10 0.55 4.48 3.48
CA MET A 10 -0.11 5.01 4.67
C MET A 10 -0.20 3.95 5.77
N HIS A 11 -0.44 2.69 5.40
CA HIS A 11 -0.42 1.56 6.32
C HIS A 11 0.95 1.41 6.99
N CYS A 12 2.04 1.43 6.21
CA CYS A 12 3.39 1.28 6.73
C CYS A 12 3.87 2.49 7.55
N SER A 13 3.30 3.68 7.34
CA SER A 13 3.60 4.87 8.16
C SER A 13 2.67 5.04 9.38
N SER A 14 1.76 4.09 9.59
CA SER A 14 0.74 4.18 10.64
C SER A 14 1.31 3.90 12.02
N THR A 15 0.75 4.54 13.04
CA THR A 15 1.10 4.32 14.46
C THR A 15 -0.17 4.26 15.31
N ASP A 16 -0.07 3.77 16.56
CA ASP A 16 -1.21 3.76 17.49
C ASP A 16 -1.73 5.18 17.77
N LYS A 17 -0.84 6.18 17.83
CA LYS A 17 -1.20 7.60 18.06
C LYS A 17 -1.81 8.25 16.82
N LYS A 18 -1.40 7.80 15.63
CA LYS A 18 -1.85 8.34 14.34
C LYS A 18 -2.16 7.16 13.40
N PRO A 19 -3.34 6.52 13.56
CA PRO A 19 -3.73 5.41 12.71
C PRO A 19 -4.08 5.90 11.31
N MET A 20 -3.49 5.28 10.28
CA MET A 20 -3.55 5.72 8.89
C MET A 20 -4.14 4.66 7.94
N HIS A 21 -5.18 3.95 8.41
CA HIS A 21 -5.78 2.83 7.67
C HIS A 21 -6.96 3.22 6.76
N GLY A 22 -7.24 4.51 6.61
CA GLY A 22 -8.43 4.99 5.88
C GLY A 22 -8.49 4.59 4.40
N LYS A 23 -7.35 4.25 3.78
CA LYS A 23 -7.28 3.79 2.38
C LYS A 23 -7.18 2.27 2.22
N CYS A 24 -7.02 1.55 3.33
CA CYS A 24 -6.96 0.09 3.32
C CYS A 24 -8.33 -0.49 2.94
N PRO A 25 -8.37 -1.68 2.29
CA PRO A 25 -9.64 -2.34 2.00
C PRO A 25 -10.37 -2.66 3.31
N GLU A 26 -11.70 -2.62 3.25
CA GLU A 26 -12.57 -2.91 4.40
C GLU A 26 -12.96 -4.39 4.43
N GLY A 27 -13.59 -4.80 5.54
CA GLY A 27 -14.10 -6.16 5.70
C GLY A 27 -13.14 -7.12 6.39
N GLU A 28 -13.68 -8.26 6.79
CA GLU A 28 -12.96 -9.28 7.55
C GLU A 28 -11.84 -9.97 6.75
N SER A 29 -11.94 -9.95 5.42
CA SER A 29 -10.92 -10.45 4.50
C SER A 29 -9.83 -9.42 4.18
N SER A 30 -9.87 -8.24 4.80
CA SER A 30 -8.84 -7.22 4.61
C SER A 30 -7.47 -7.76 5.03
N TRP A 31 -6.47 -7.47 4.19
CA TRP A 31 -5.06 -7.70 4.55
C TRP A 31 -4.61 -6.73 5.66
N CYS A 32 -5.30 -5.61 5.84
CA CYS A 32 -5.02 -4.66 6.91
C CYS A 32 -5.61 -5.17 8.23
N PHE A 33 -4.74 -5.48 9.19
CA PHE A 33 -5.14 -5.99 10.51
C PHE A 33 -6.13 -5.03 11.21
N TYR A 34 -5.94 -3.72 11.05
CA TYR A 34 -6.79 -2.72 11.68
C TYR A 34 -8.20 -2.74 11.12
N LYS A 35 -8.35 -2.68 9.79
CA LYS A 35 -9.66 -2.73 9.13
C LYS A 35 -10.37 -4.07 9.39
N ARG A 36 -9.61 -5.16 9.42
CA ARG A 36 -10.13 -6.49 9.76
C ARG A 36 -10.67 -6.57 11.18
N ALA A 37 -9.94 -6.06 12.17
CA ALA A 37 -10.41 -6.04 13.56
C ALA A 37 -11.69 -5.21 13.71
N ILE A 38 -11.73 -4.02 13.10
CA ILE A 38 -12.94 -3.17 13.09
C ILE A 38 -14.14 -3.90 12.46
N ALA A 39 -13.94 -4.59 11.34
CA ALA A 39 -15.00 -5.34 10.67
C ALA A 39 -15.57 -6.49 11.54
N LYS A 40 -14.74 -7.07 12.40
CA LYS A 40 -15.15 -8.12 13.37
C LYS A 40 -15.72 -7.58 14.68
N GLY A 41 -15.73 -6.26 14.88
CA GLY A 41 -16.08 -5.66 16.17
C GLY A 41 -15.01 -5.84 17.26
N GLU A 42 -13.78 -6.13 16.88
CA GLU A 42 -12.64 -6.31 17.78
C GLU A 42 -11.85 -5.00 17.94
N THR A 43 -11.09 -4.88 19.04
CA THR A 43 -10.11 -3.80 19.18
C THR A 43 -8.88 -4.09 18.31
N PRO A 44 -8.46 -3.17 17.42
CA PRO A 44 -7.24 -3.35 16.63
C PRO A 44 -6.00 -3.55 17.52
N GLY A 45 -5.10 -4.45 17.08
CA GLY A 45 -3.81 -4.65 17.73
C GLY A 45 -2.90 -3.40 17.69
N SER A 46 -1.86 -3.39 18.52
CA SER A 46 -0.87 -2.31 18.51
C SER A 46 0.01 -2.33 17.26
N HIS A 47 0.41 -1.16 16.78
CA HIS A 47 1.38 -1.01 15.70
C HIS A 47 2.81 -1.42 16.09
N SER A 48 3.08 -1.62 17.39
CA SER A 48 4.38 -2.09 17.89
C SER A 48 4.78 -3.46 17.35
N SER A 49 3.83 -4.30 16.95
CA SER A 49 4.10 -5.60 16.33
C SER A 49 4.40 -5.52 14.82
N ILE A 50 4.27 -4.35 14.20
CA ILE A 50 4.49 -4.17 12.76
C ILE A 50 5.99 -4.04 12.49
N LYS A 51 6.54 -4.98 11.71
CA LYS A 51 7.97 -4.99 11.34
C LYS A 51 8.34 -4.00 10.24
N THR A 52 7.35 -3.45 9.54
CA THR A 52 7.54 -2.66 8.31
C THR A 52 7.23 -1.18 8.51
N TYR A 53 7.46 -0.65 9.72
CA TYR A 53 7.23 0.77 9.98
C TYR A 53 8.16 1.65 9.15
N LEU A 54 7.60 2.68 8.51
CA LEU A 54 8.33 3.70 7.76
C LEU A 54 8.31 5.02 8.52
N SER A 55 9.49 5.57 8.79
CA SER A 55 9.60 6.87 9.44
C SER A 55 9.10 8.00 8.51
N PRO A 56 8.67 9.14 9.07
CA PRO A 56 8.25 10.29 8.27
C PRO A 56 9.29 10.74 7.23
N GLN A 57 10.58 10.67 7.58
CA GLN A 57 11.67 11.03 6.67
C GLN A 57 11.75 10.07 5.48
N VAL A 58 11.56 8.76 5.71
CA VAL A 58 11.55 7.78 4.61
C VAL A 58 10.32 7.99 3.75
N VAL A 59 9.14 8.19 4.36
CA VAL A 59 7.89 8.47 3.64
C VAL A 59 8.02 9.69 2.74
N GLU A 60 8.63 10.77 3.24
CA GLU A 60 8.88 11.98 2.46
C GLU A 60 9.72 11.69 1.20
N LYS A 61 10.79 10.89 1.33
CA LYS A 61 11.68 10.56 0.21
C LYS A 61 11.04 9.63 -0.82
N ILE A 62 10.14 8.73 -0.41
CA ILE A 62 9.49 7.78 -1.32
C ILE A 62 8.14 8.28 -1.86
N MET A 63 7.54 9.33 -1.27
CA MET A 63 6.27 9.89 -1.71
C MET A 63 6.25 10.23 -3.22
N PRO A 64 7.29 10.83 -3.83
CA PRO A 64 7.30 11.08 -5.27
C PRO A 64 7.18 9.81 -6.12
N VAL A 65 7.72 8.68 -5.64
CA VAL A 65 7.60 7.38 -6.31
C VAL A 65 6.15 6.91 -6.27
N TYR A 66 5.50 7.00 -5.11
CA TYR A 66 4.08 6.65 -4.96
C TYR A 66 3.17 7.54 -5.80
N GLN A 67 3.46 8.85 -5.87
CA GLN A 67 2.73 9.79 -6.73
C GLN A 67 2.85 9.41 -8.20
N ARG A 68 4.06 9.07 -8.66
CA ARG A 68 4.29 8.60 -10.04
C ARG A 68 3.55 7.29 -10.32
N LEU A 69 3.60 6.32 -9.40
CA LEU A 69 2.87 5.06 -9.52
C LEU A 69 1.35 5.26 -9.56
N ALA A 70 0.84 6.27 -8.85
CA ALA A 70 -0.57 6.62 -8.83
C ALA A 70 -0.98 7.60 -9.96
N SER A 71 -0.10 7.90 -10.93
CA SER A 71 -0.45 8.74 -12.08
C SER A 71 -1.36 8.00 -13.07
N ASP A 72 -2.28 8.71 -13.71
CA ASP A 72 -3.17 8.11 -14.71
C ASP A 72 -2.39 7.52 -15.88
N LEU A 73 -1.34 8.21 -16.33
CA LEU A 73 -0.44 7.74 -17.39
C LEU A 73 0.15 6.34 -17.11
N ILE A 74 0.62 6.09 -15.88
CA ILE A 74 1.17 4.77 -15.52
C ILE A 74 0.05 3.76 -15.34
N LEU A 75 -1.05 4.16 -14.70
CA LEU A 75 -2.16 3.26 -14.41
C LEU A 75 -2.90 2.78 -15.65
N GLU A 76 -3.08 3.63 -16.66
CA GLU A 76 -3.69 3.27 -17.94
C GLU A 76 -2.96 2.12 -18.63
N ARG A 77 -1.62 2.07 -18.50
CA ARG A 77 -0.80 0.96 -19.01
C ARG A 77 -1.09 -0.37 -18.30
N CYS A 78 -1.54 -0.32 -17.05
CA CYS A 78 -1.91 -1.50 -16.26
C CYS A 78 -3.34 -1.98 -16.51
N VAL A 79 -4.24 -1.13 -17.03
CA VAL A 79 -5.67 -1.46 -17.22
C VAL A 79 -5.86 -2.62 -18.19
N ALA A 80 -5.01 -2.73 -19.22
CA ALA A 80 -5.12 -3.77 -20.22
C ALA A 80 -4.84 -5.19 -19.69
N GLY A 81 -4.33 -5.34 -18.46
CA GLY A 81 -4.04 -6.64 -17.84
C GLY A 81 -2.98 -7.47 -18.57
N LYS A 82 -2.23 -6.85 -19.48
CA LYS A 82 -1.16 -7.50 -20.23
C LYS A 82 0.06 -7.67 -19.34
N THR A 83 0.73 -8.81 -19.43
CA THR A 83 2.03 -9.01 -18.79
C THR A 83 3.07 -8.09 -19.43
N GLN A 84 4.16 -7.79 -18.72
CA GLN A 84 5.33 -7.21 -19.38
C GLN A 84 5.71 -8.09 -20.56
N ASN A 85 6.05 -7.46 -21.69
CA ASN A 85 6.68 -8.14 -22.82
C ASN A 85 7.86 -8.95 -22.27
N SER A 86 7.90 -10.25 -22.54
CA SER A 86 8.97 -11.13 -22.03
C SER A 86 10.36 -10.61 -22.44
N ASN A 87 10.48 -10.01 -23.62
CA ASN A 87 11.71 -9.42 -24.13
C ASN A 87 12.13 -8.10 -23.43
N GLU A 88 11.22 -7.45 -22.71
CA GLU A 88 11.47 -6.25 -21.91
C GLU A 88 11.47 -6.56 -20.40
N SER A 89 11.27 -7.82 -20.03
CA SER A 89 11.32 -8.22 -18.63
C SER A 89 12.77 -8.18 -18.17
N LEU A 90 13.03 -7.57 -17.01
CA LEU A 90 14.37 -7.58 -16.40
C LEU A 90 14.89 -9.02 -16.25
N HIS A 91 13.98 -9.98 -16.04
CA HIS A 91 14.27 -11.41 -15.94
C HIS A 91 14.77 -12.04 -17.25
N SER A 92 14.58 -11.40 -18.40
CA SER A 92 15.17 -11.81 -19.68
C SER A 92 16.57 -11.24 -19.91
N CYS A 93 17.01 -10.30 -19.07
CA CYS A 93 18.34 -9.70 -19.12
C CYS A 93 19.32 -10.31 -18.10
N ILE A 94 18.91 -11.36 -17.39
CA ILE A 94 19.69 -12.12 -16.39
C ILE A 94 19.66 -13.59 -16.79
#